data_AF-A0A2R7S836-F1
#
_entry.id   AF-A0A2R7S836-F1
#
_cell.length_a   1.000
_cell.length_b   1.000
_cell.length_c   1.000
_cell.angle_alpha   90.00
_cell.angle_beta   90.00
_cell.angle_gamma   90.00
#
_symmetry.space_group_name_H-M   'P 1'
#
loop_
_entity.id
_entity.type
_entity.pdbx_description
1 polymer ?
#
loop_
_entity_poly.entity_id
_entity_poly.type
_entity_poly.pdbx_seq_one_letter_code
_entity_poly.pdbx_strand_id
1 'polypeptide(L)'
;MLLLSQEELARLQVLDIAGQRRLVFSDQQAWVAGDKLLLRGLATQPLRAGIFPALAKPRAPGLTVTQDGALQYLAFAADTAEPALAVQPLREARTAPRILTGGLAGAALQPIPEAFGAAASWQLKLPAVLPAQAEDVLLELDFVGDIGRLFAGTRLLDDWYFNGQRWQVGLRQFGLKPGATLNLSVLPLRADAPIYIDAAHRPRFAEGQAQVAELRSARLLPVRRVAITP
;
A
#
# COMPACT_ATOMS: atom_id res chain seq x y z
N MET A 1 -21.43 30.58 4.15
CA MET A 1 -20.04 30.36 4.58
C MET A 1 -19.94 28.93 5.08
N LEU A 2 -19.08 28.10 4.51
CA LEU A 2 -18.82 26.73 4.99
C LEU A 2 -17.51 26.81 5.80
N LEU A 3 -17.56 26.47 7.09
CA LEU A 3 -16.38 26.42 7.94
C LEU A 3 -15.89 24.98 7.99
N LEU A 4 -14.62 24.75 7.67
CA LEU A 4 -14.02 23.43 7.63
C LEU A 4 -12.99 23.28 8.75
N SER A 5 -13.02 22.14 9.42
CA SER A 5 -11.95 21.67 10.28
C SER A 5 -10.70 21.30 9.46
N GLN A 6 -9.54 21.20 10.10
CA GLN A 6 -8.33 20.72 9.44
C GLN A 6 -8.47 19.28 8.92
N GLU A 7 -9.23 18.44 9.62
CA GLU A 7 -9.48 17.05 9.22
C GLU A 7 -10.31 16.98 7.94
N GLU A 8 -11.34 17.83 7.81
CA GLU A 8 -12.14 17.93 6.59
C GLU A 8 -11.34 18.49 5.43
N LEU A 9 -10.45 19.47 5.69
CA LEU A 9 -9.59 20.04 4.66
C LEU A 9 -8.62 19.01 4.08
N ALA A 10 -8.09 18.10 4.91
CA ALA A 10 -7.19 17.03 4.48
C ALA A 10 -7.87 16.00 3.55
N ARG A 11 -9.20 15.89 3.63
CA ARG A 11 -10.04 14.95 2.85
C ARG A 11 -10.79 15.63 1.70
N LEU A 12 -10.68 16.96 1.59
CA LEU A 12 -11.40 17.75 0.62
C LEU A 12 -10.71 17.70 -0.74
N GLN A 13 -11.53 17.48 -1.76
CA GLN A 13 -11.19 17.63 -3.16
C GLN A 13 -12.22 18.52 -3.85
N VAL A 14 -11.78 19.28 -4.84
CA VAL A 14 -12.67 20.09 -5.68
C VAL A 14 -12.73 19.45 -7.05
N LEU A 15 -13.89 18.87 -7.39
CA LEU A 15 -14.08 18.07 -8.60
C LEU A 15 -15.21 18.64 -9.46
N ASP A 16 -15.03 18.67 -10.77
CA ASP A 16 -16.09 19.00 -11.73
C ASP A 16 -16.85 17.73 -12.13
N ILE A 17 -18.09 17.58 -11.63
CA ILE A 17 -18.91 16.38 -11.85
C ILE A 17 -20.18 16.79 -12.60
N ALA A 18 -20.39 16.22 -13.80
CA ALA A 18 -21.48 16.57 -14.71
C ALA A 18 -21.61 18.09 -14.94
N GLY A 19 -20.47 18.74 -15.25
CA GLY A 19 -20.43 20.17 -15.55
C GLY A 19 -20.65 21.10 -14.35
N GLN A 20 -20.73 20.57 -13.13
CA GLN A 20 -20.83 21.38 -11.92
C GLN A 20 -19.64 21.13 -10.99
N ARG A 21 -19.00 22.22 -10.56
CA ARG A 21 -17.93 22.20 -9.56
C ARG A 21 -18.48 21.83 -8.19
N ARG A 22 -17.90 20.81 -7.55
CA ARG A 22 -18.33 20.28 -6.25
C ARG A 22 -17.15 20.09 -5.31
N LEU A 23 -17.40 20.33 -4.04
CA LEU A 23 -16.59 19.88 -2.92
C LEU A 23 -16.91 18.41 -2.67
N VAL A 24 -15.87 17.58 -2.57
CA VAL A 24 -15.96 16.15 -2.30
C VAL A 24 -15.04 15.83 -1.12
N PHE A 25 -15.61 15.32 -0.04
CA PHE A 25 -14.89 14.93 1.18
C PHE A 25 -14.82 13.41 1.24
N SER A 26 -13.61 12.84 1.19
CA SER A 26 -13.43 11.38 1.27
C SER A 26 -12.08 11.00 1.86
N ASP A 27 -12.08 9.95 2.68
CA ASP A 27 -10.87 9.24 3.10
C ASP A 27 -10.28 8.36 1.99
N GLN A 28 -11.03 8.17 0.90
CA GLN A 28 -10.64 7.35 -0.23
C GLN A 28 -10.20 8.21 -1.41
N GLN A 29 -9.55 7.58 -2.37
CA GLN A 29 -9.24 8.24 -3.64
C GLN A 29 -10.55 8.54 -4.34
N ALA A 30 -10.74 9.81 -4.71
CA ALA A 30 -11.90 10.30 -5.43
C ALA A 30 -11.43 10.99 -6.71
N TRP A 31 -12.09 10.76 -7.83
CA TRP A 31 -11.81 11.47 -9.07
C TRP A 31 -12.99 11.38 -10.03
N VAL A 32 -12.93 12.13 -11.13
CA VAL A 32 -13.96 12.13 -12.16
C VAL A 32 -13.47 11.43 -13.42
N ALA A 33 -14.29 10.53 -13.95
CA ALA A 33 -14.05 9.91 -15.26
C ALA A 33 -15.39 9.72 -15.99
N GLY A 34 -15.53 10.33 -17.17
CA GLY A 34 -16.77 10.27 -17.96
C GLY A 34 -18.00 10.74 -17.19
N ASP A 35 -17.91 11.91 -16.56
CA ASP A 35 -18.92 12.55 -15.70
C ASP A 35 -19.33 11.76 -14.44
N LYS A 36 -18.72 10.60 -14.18
CA LYS A 36 -18.96 9.81 -12.97
C LYS A 36 -17.98 10.18 -11.89
N LEU A 37 -18.45 10.21 -10.65
CA LEU A 37 -17.58 10.23 -9.48
C LEU A 37 -17.09 8.80 -9.20
N LEU A 38 -15.78 8.61 -9.21
CA LEU A 38 -15.15 7.34 -8.91
C LEU A 38 -14.58 7.40 -7.51
N LEU A 39 -14.82 6.36 -6.71
CA LEU A 39 -14.19 6.16 -5.41
C LEU A 39 -13.38 4.87 -5.44
N ARG A 40 -12.16 4.90 -4.92
CA ARG A 40 -11.28 3.74 -4.79
C ARG A 40 -10.66 3.67 -3.41
N GLY A 41 -10.77 2.49 -2.80
CA GLY A 41 -10.23 2.23 -1.47
C GLY A 41 -10.26 0.74 -1.14
N LEU A 42 -9.89 0.41 0.09
CA LEU A 42 -9.91 -0.96 0.58
C LEU A 42 -11.33 -1.51 0.57
N ALA A 43 -11.53 -2.68 -0.03
CA ALA A 43 -12.82 -3.33 -0.14
C ALA A 43 -13.31 -3.90 1.21
N THR A 44 -12.39 -4.06 2.16
CA THR A 44 -12.66 -4.41 3.56
C THR A 44 -13.21 -3.25 4.39
N GLN A 45 -13.29 -2.06 3.80
CA GLN A 45 -13.77 -0.84 4.45
C GLN A 45 -14.94 -0.23 3.67
N PRO A 46 -15.84 0.51 4.35
CA PRO A 46 -16.85 1.28 3.64
C PRO A 46 -16.20 2.39 2.81
N LEU A 47 -16.70 2.60 1.59
CA LEU A 47 -16.34 3.77 0.79
C LEU A 47 -17.36 4.87 1.05
N ARG A 48 -16.90 6.11 1.26
CA ARG A 48 -17.74 7.25 1.62
C ARG A 48 -17.28 8.52 0.92
N ALA A 49 -18.24 9.32 0.47
CA ALA A 49 -18.00 10.67 -0.01
C ALA A 49 -19.09 11.62 0.47
N GLY A 50 -18.72 12.72 1.11
CA GLY A 50 -19.60 13.87 1.34
C GLY A 50 -19.50 14.83 0.16
N ILE A 51 -20.62 15.31 -0.37
CA ILE A 51 -20.64 16.11 -1.60
C ILE A 51 -21.46 17.39 -1.41
N PHE A 52 -20.91 18.50 -1.87
CA PHE A 52 -21.61 19.78 -1.96
C PHE A 52 -21.23 20.58 -3.22
N PRO A 53 -22.20 21.16 -3.95
CA PRO A 53 -23.65 20.94 -3.82
C PRO A 53 -24.02 19.48 -4.08
N ALA A 54 -25.21 19.03 -3.68
CA ALA A 54 -25.64 17.64 -3.84
C ALA A 54 -25.65 17.18 -5.32
N LEU A 55 -25.34 15.90 -5.55
CA LEU A 55 -25.45 15.28 -6.87
C LEU A 55 -26.92 15.04 -7.21
N ALA A 56 -27.32 15.35 -8.44
CA ALA A 56 -28.64 14.99 -8.93
C ALA A 56 -28.74 13.46 -8.99
N LYS A 57 -29.85 12.90 -8.51
CA LYS A 57 -30.24 11.48 -8.64
C LYS A 57 -29.06 10.47 -8.73
N PRO A 58 -28.15 10.42 -7.74
CA PRO A 58 -26.94 9.61 -7.83
C PRO A 58 -27.29 8.12 -7.92
N ARG A 59 -26.65 7.39 -8.84
CA ARG A 59 -26.90 5.95 -9.05
C ARG A 59 -25.60 5.16 -9.12
N ALA A 60 -25.55 4.09 -8.32
CA ALA A 60 -24.63 2.98 -8.46
C ALA A 60 -25.21 1.75 -7.72
N PRO A 61 -24.84 0.52 -8.11
CA PRO A 61 -25.23 -0.68 -7.36
C PRO A 61 -24.72 -0.61 -5.91
N GLY A 62 -25.61 -0.87 -4.94
CA GLY A 62 -25.26 -0.85 -3.51
C GLY A 62 -24.99 0.54 -2.92
N LEU A 63 -25.34 1.61 -3.62
CA LEU A 63 -25.20 2.99 -3.13
C LEU A 63 -26.28 3.31 -2.09
N THR A 64 -25.84 3.73 -0.91
CA THR A 64 -26.69 4.39 0.08
C THR A 64 -26.48 5.90 -0.01
N VAL A 65 -27.57 6.66 -0.05
CA VAL A 65 -27.55 8.12 -0.12
C VAL A 65 -28.24 8.66 1.13
N THR A 66 -27.56 9.52 1.87
CA THR A 66 -28.14 10.25 2.99
C THR A 66 -27.90 11.75 2.84
N GLN A 67 -28.70 12.54 3.53
CA GLN A 67 -28.58 14.00 3.59
C GLN A 67 -28.36 14.40 5.04
N ASP A 68 -27.39 15.28 5.27
CA ASP A 68 -27.11 15.88 6.57
C ASP A 68 -26.70 17.34 6.36
N GLY A 69 -27.61 18.24 6.75
CA GLY A 69 -27.49 19.66 6.45
C GLY A 69 -27.36 19.92 4.94
N ALA A 70 -26.26 20.56 4.54
CA ALA A 70 -25.98 20.87 3.14
C ALA A 70 -25.23 19.75 2.39
N LEU A 71 -24.67 18.77 3.12
CA LEU A 71 -23.86 17.72 2.54
C LEU A 71 -24.75 16.52 2.17
N GLN A 72 -24.60 16.05 0.93
CA GLN A 72 -25.10 14.74 0.53
C GLN A 72 -24.00 13.71 0.76
N TYR A 73 -24.28 12.66 1.52
CA TYR A 73 -23.35 11.56 1.73
C TYR A 73 -23.69 10.38 0.84
N LEU A 74 -22.67 9.88 0.15
CA LEU A 74 -22.70 8.69 -0.69
C LEU A 74 -21.86 7.62 -0.01
N ALA A 75 -22.43 6.44 0.23
CA ALA A 75 -21.75 5.37 0.93
C ALA A 75 -21.96 3.99 0.30
N PHE A 76 -20.94 3.15 0.43
CA PHE A 76 -20.96 1.74 0.07
C PHE A 76 -20.45 0.93 1.27
N ALA A 77 -21.16 -0.12 1.67
CA ALA A 77 -20.69 -1.04 2.70
C ALA A 77 -19.45 -1.80 2.21
N ALA A 78 -18.57 -2.22 3.12
CA ALA A 78 -17.50 -3.17 2.80
C ALA A 78 -18.12 -4.45 2.20
N ASP A 79 -17.48 -5.02 1.18
CA ASP A 79 -18.02 -6.17 0.44
C ASP A 79 -17.10 -7.41 0.48
N THR A 80 -15.95 -7.30 1.13
CA THR A 80 -15.02 -8.43 1.25
C THR A 80 -14.24 -8.40 2.56
N ALA A 81 -13.58 -9.51 2.87
CA ALA A 81 -12.66 -9.65 3.99
C ALA A 81 -11.21 -9.72 3.49
N GLU A 82 -10.26 -9.55 4.40
CA GLU A 82 -8.84 -9.70 4.10
C GLU A 82 -8.53 -11.17 3.77
N PRO A 83 -7.99 -11.51 2.57
CA PRO A 83 -7.64 -12.88 2.24
C PRO A 83 -6.44 -13.34 3.07
N ALA A 84 -6.47 -14.59 3.53
CA ALA A 84 -5.36 -15.16 4.27
C ALA A 84 -4.12 -15.35 3.39
N LEU A 85 -2.98 -14.81 3.83
CA LEU A 85 -1.66 -15.02 3.25
C LEU A 85 -0.88 -16.00 4.14
N ALA A 86 -0.42 -17.11 3.59
CA ALA A 86 0.47 -18.01 4.34
C ALA A 86 1.90 -17.51 4.23
N VAL A 87 2.55 -17.30 5.37
CA VAL A 87 3.93 -16.79 5.48
C VAL A 87 4.78 -17.85 6.16
N GLN A 88 5.87 -18.27 5.51
CA GLN A 88 6.80 -19.25 6.06
C GLN A 88 8.23 -18.70 6.01
N PRO A 89 8.93 -18.55 7.15
CA PRO A 89 10.36 -18.25 7.13
C PRO A 89 11.14 -19.39 6.49
N LEU A 90 12.04 -19.06 5.58
CA LEU A 90 12.89 -20.04 4.87
C LEU A 90 14.34 -19.99 5.34
N ARG A 91 14.84 -18.79 5.63
CA ARG A 91 16.24 -18.58 6.01
C ARG A 91 16.36 -17.34 6.89
N GLU A 92 17.11 -17.47 7.97
CA GLU A 92 17.50 -16.32 8.79
C GLU A 92 18.56 -15.47 8.11
N ALA A 93 18.65 -14.21 8.53
CA ALA A 93 19.70 -13.32 8.05
C ALA A 93 21.08 -13.80 8.50
N ARG A 94 22.07 -13.57 7.65
CA ARG A 94 23.49 -13.71 7.98
C ARG A 94 24.13 -12.33 8.06
N THR A 95 25.38 -12.26 8.49
CA THR A 95 26.12 -10.99 8.52
C THR A 95 26.21 -10.38 7.13
N ALA A 96 25.62 -9.20 6.96
CA ALA A 96 25.67 -8.44 5.72
C ALA A 96 27.09 -7.86 5.55
N PRO A 97 27.63 -7.84 4.31
CA PRO A 97 28.92 -7.21 4.06
C PRO A 97 28.87 -5.70 4.37
N ARG A 98 30.05 -5.10 4.56
CA ARG A 98 30.16 -3.65 4.76
C ARG A 98 29.58 -2.90 3.55
N ILE A 99 28.83 -1.83 3.81
CA ILE A 99 28.35 -0.94 2.76
C ILE A 99 29.53 -0.20 2.15
N LEU A 100 29.66 -0.32 0.84
CA LEU A 100 30.66 0.42 0.08
C LEU A 100 30.18 1.85 -0.13
N THR A 101 31.11 2.80 -0.07
CA THR A 101 30.85 4.21 -0.41
C THR A 101 31.71 4.60 -1.61
N GLY A 102 31.20 5.50 -2.44
CA GLY A 102 31.92 5.90 -3.66
C GLY A 102 31.30 7.08 -4.40
N GLY A 103 31.86 7.37 -5.57
CA GLY A 103 31.50 8.54 -6.37
C GLY A 103 31.96 9.86 -5.76
N LEU A 104 31.67 10.98 -6.45
CA LEU A 104 32.07 12.32 -6.02
C LEU A 104 31.42 12.75 -4.70
N ALA A 105 30.24 12.21 -4.39
CA ALA A 105 29.50 12.53 -3.17
C ALA A 105 29.84 11.61 -1.99
N GLY A 106 30.67 10.57 -2.18
CA GLY A 106 30.96 9.58 -1.14
C GLY A 106 29.73 8.84 -0.62
N ALA A 107 28.70 8.69 -1.47
CA ALA A 107 27.41 8.11 -1.09
C ALA A 107 27.50 6.59 -0.94
N ALA A 108 26.55 6.01 -0.20
CA ALA A 108 26.35 4.56 -0.17
C ALA A 108 26.10 4.03 -1.58
N LEU A 109 26.84 2.99 -1.97
CA LEU A 109 26.65 2.31 -3.25
C LEU A 109 25.58 1.24 -3.12
N GLN A 110 24.85 1.00 -4.21
CA GLN A 110 23.91 -0.11 -4.29
C GLN A 110 24.63 -1.44 -3.97
N PRO A 111 24.07 -2.29 -3.09
CA PRO A 111 24.67 -3.58 -2.79
C PRO A 111 24.82 -4.45 -4.05
N ILE A 112 25.99 -5.07 -4.20
CA ILE A 112 26.23 -6.06 -5.26
C ILE A 112 25.29 -7.27 -5.10
N PRO A 113 24.95 -7.99 -6.19
CA PRO A 113 24.05 -9.15 -6.13
C PRO A 113 24.42 -10.18 -5.05
N GLU A 114 25.71 -10.45 -4.86
CA GLU A 114 26.25 -11.42 -3.90
C GLU A 114 25.92 -11.06 -2.45
N ALA A 115 25.72 -9.78 -2.13
CA ALA A 115 25.35 -9.33 -0.78
C ALA A 115 24.01 -9.94 -0.32
N PHE A 116 23.09 -10.21 -1.26
CA PHE A 116 21.81 -10.85 -0.96
C PHE A 116 21.95 -12.32 -0.53
N GLY A 117 23.14 -12.91 -0.65
CA GLY A 117 23.49 -14.17 0.01
C GLY A 117 23.31 -14.12 1.54
N ALA A 118 23.35 -12.93 2.14
CA ALA A 118 23.12 -12.70 3.56
C ALA A 118 21.66 -12.40 3.96
N ALA A 119 20.76 -12.25 2.99
CA ALA A 119 19.38 -11.86 3.25
C ALA A 119 18.60 -12.91 4.06
N ALA A 120 17.76 -12.44 4.99
CA ALA A 120 16.66 -13.26 5.50
C ALA A 120 15.64 -13.48 4.38
N SER A 121 14.94 -14.61 4.37
CA SER A 121 13.96 -14.89 3.33
C SER A 121 12.71 -15.61 3.85
N TRP A 122 11.58 -15.29 3.23
CA TRP A 122 10.26 -15.84 3.52
C TRP A 122 9.58 -16.28 2.24
N GLN A 123 8.84 -17.37 2.33
CA GLN A 123 7.87 -17.79 1.33
C GLN A 123 6.51 -17.19 1.66
N LEU A 124 5.88 -16.57 0.68
CA LEU A 124 4.53 -16.00 0.79
C LEU A 124 3.63 -16.76 -0.19
N LYS A 125 2.68 -17.54 0.31
CA LYS A 125 1.76 -18.33 -0.52
C LYS A 125 0.39 -17.66 -0.58
N LEU A 126 0.02 -17.23 -1.78
CA LEU A 126 -1.30 -16.64 -2.05
C LEU A 126 -2.41 -17.67 -1.81
N PRO A 127 -3.62 -17.23 -1.42
CA PRO A 127 -4.76 -18.11 -1.27
C PRO A 127 -5.19 -18.70 -2.62
N ALA A 128 -5.82 -19.87 -2.58
CA ALA A 128 -6.34 -20.56 -3.77
C ALA A 128 -7.48 -19.79 -4.46
N VAL A 129 -8.09 -18.84 -3.77
CA VAL A 129 -9.14 -17.94 -4.29
C VAL A 129 -8.79 -16.52 -3.86
N LEU A 130 -8.76 -15.61 -4.83
CA LEU A 130 -8.68 -14.16 -4.58
C LEU A 130 -10.08 -13.53 -4.74
N PRO A 131 -10.37 -12.40 -4.08
CA PRO A 131 -11.67 -11.75 -4.19
C PRO A 131 -12.02 -11.38 -5.64
N ALA A 132 -13.07 -12.01 -6.20
CA ALA A 132 -13.41 -11.90 -7.61
C ALA A 132 -13.87 -10.49 -8.03
N GLN A 133 -14.41 -9.69 -7.11
CA GLN A 133 -14.90 -8.33 -7.36
C GLN A 133 -13.85 -7.25 -7.05
N ALA A 134 -12.65 -7.63 -6.58
CA ALA A 134 -11.60 -6.66 -6.33
C ALA A 134 -11.05 -6.12 -7.66
N GLU A 135 -10.81 -4.81 -7.71
CA GLU A 135 -10.07 -4.17 -8.80
C GLU A 135 -8.61 -4.65 -8.81
N ASP A 136 -8.02 -4.81 -7.62
CA ASP A 136 -6.69 -5.36 -7.39
C ASP A 136 -6.60 -5.93 -5.96
N VAL A 137 -5.56 -6.70 -5.68
CA VAL A 137 -5.16 -7.08 -4.32
C VAL A 137 -3.73 -6.60 -4.13
N LEU A 138 -3.51 -5.74 -3.13
CA LEU A 138 -2.17 -5.26 -2.78
C LEU A 138 -1.54 -6.21 -1.78
N LEU A 139 -0.33 -6.69 -2.05
CA LEU A 139 0.51 -7.31 -1.04
C LEU A 139 1.19 -6.19 -0.24
N GLU A 140 0.81 -6.02 1.02
CA GLU A 140 1.44 -5.10 1.95
C GLU A 140 2.49 -5.85 2.79
N LEU A 141 3.71 -5.31 2.82
CA LEU A 141 4.85 -5.84 3.57
C LEU A 141 5.35 -4.76 4.54
N ASP A 142 5.35 -5.09 5.83
CA ASP A 142 6.01 -4.32 6.87
C ASP A 142 7.28 -5.09 7.25
N PHE A 143 8.42 -4.63 6.72
CA PHE A 143 9.71 -5.25 6.97
C PHE A 143 10.68 -4.20 7.53
N VAL A 144 11.70 -4.67 8.24
CA VAL A 144 12.86 -3.88 8.63
C VAL A 144 14.10 -4.52 8.02
N GLY A 145 14.89 -3.74 7.31
CA GLY A 145 16.09 -4.18 6.62
C GLY A 145 16.63 -3.04 5.79
N ASP A 146 17.63 -3.30 4.96
CA ASP A 146 18.17 -2.32 4.02
C ASP A 146 17.30 -2.31 2.76
N ILE A 147 17.16 -3.48 2.12
CA ILE A 147 16.44 -3.66 0.86
C ILE A 147 15.58 -4.91 0.93
N GLY A 148 14.29 -4.76 0.66
CA GLY A 148 13.36 -5.85 0.39
C GLY A 148 13.31 -6.16 -1.11
N ARG A 149 13.30 -7.43 -1.49
CA ARG A 149 13.10 -7.90 -2.87
C ARG A 149 12.05 -8.99 -2.93
N LEU A 150 11.08 -8.85 -3.82
CA LEU A 150 9.97 -9.77 -3.98
C LEU A 150 10.05 -10.48 -5.33
N PHE A 151 9.99 -11.81 -5.31
CA PHE A 151 10.11 -12.64 -6.50
C PHE A 151 8.92 -13.56 -6.71
N ALA A 152 8.61 -13.85 -7.97
CA ALA A 152 7.83 -15.02 -8.38
C ALA A 152 8.74 -15.99 -9.14
N GLY A 153 9.13 -17.09 -8.50
CA GLY A 153 10.21 -17.94 -9.01
C GLY A 153 11.52 -17.15 -9.08
N THR A 154 12.09 -16.99 -10.28
CA THR A 154 13.31 -16.21 -10.53
C THR A 154 13.04 -14.78 -11.00
N ARG A 155 11.77 -14.41 -11.26
CA ARG A 155 11.41 -13.07 -11.72
C ARG A 155 11.29 -12.12 -10.54
N LEU A 156 12.12 -11.07 -10.51
CA LEU A 156 11.92 -9.93 -9.61
C LEU A 156 10.61 -9.23 -10.00
N LEU A 157 9.68 -9.17 -9.05
CA LEU A 157 8.42 -8.45 -9.22
C LEU A 157 8.62 -6.97 -8.90
N ASP A 158 9.22 -6.72 -7.74
CA ASP A 158 9.43 -5.39 -7.19
C ASP A 158 10.51 -5.42 -6.10
N ASP A 159 11.12 -4.27 -5.81
CA ASP A 159 12.05 -4.08 -4.70
C ASP A 159 11.82 -2.74 -3.97
N TRP A 160 12.27 -2.66 -2.71
CA TRP A 160 12.03 -1.51 -1.86
C TRP A 160 13.19 -1.22 -0.92
N TYR A 161 13.70 0.01 -0.96
CA TYR A 161 14.62 0.51 0.06
C TYR A 161 13.85 0.88 1.31
N PHE A 162 14.30 0.40 2.46
CA PHE A 162 13.61 0.69 3.71
C PHE A 162 13.62 2.17 4.03
N ASN A 163 12.42 2.70 4.25
CA ASN A 163 12.17 4.09 4.64
C ASN A 163 11.18 4.18 5.82
N GLY A 164 10.86 3.04 6.46
CA GLY A 164 9.87 2.91 7.53
C GLY A 164 8.41 2.92 7.10
N GLN A 165 8.13 3.08 5.80
CA GLN A 165 6.78 2.94 5.27
C GLN A 165 6.49 1.48 4.92
N ARG A 166 5.21 1.14 4.86
CA ARG A 166 4.77 -0.18 4.41
C ARG A 166 4.87 -0.25 2.90
N TRP A 167 5.53 -1.30 2.42
CA TRP A 167 5.69 -1.54 0.99
C TRP A 167 4.45 -2.23 0.44
N GLN A 168 3.78 -1.62 -0.54
CA GLN A 168 2.58 -2.18 -1.16
C GLN A 168 2.82 -2.51 -2.63
N VAL A 169 2.53 -3.75 -3.01
CA VAL A 169 2.74 -4.29 -4.36
C VAL A 169 1.40 -4.74 -4.96
N GLY A 170 0.94 -4.11 -6.05
CA GLY A 170 -0.29 -4.52 -6.75
C GLY A 170 -0.10 -5.85 -7.49
N LEU A 171 -0.90 -6.87 -7.17
CA LEU A 171 -0.71 -8.21 -7.73
C LEU A 171 -1.27 -8.36 -9.16
N ARG A 172 -2.29 -7.58 -9.53
CA ARG A 172 -2.97 -7.67 -10.83
C ARG A 172 -2.03 -7.47 -12.00
N GLN A 173 -1.14 -6.48 -11.93
CA GLN A 173 -0.19 -6.16 -13.02
C GLN A 173 0.79 -7.29 -13.32
N PHE A 174 1.00 -8.20 -12.37
CA PHE A 174 1.92 -9.31 -12.52
C PHE A 174 1.26 -10.59 -13.03
N GLY A 175 -0.08 -10.61 -13.21
CA GLY A 175 -0.83 -11.76 -13.71
C GLY A 175 -0.67 -13.01 -12.85
N LEU A 176 -0.47 -12.85 -11.54
CA LEU A 176 -0.24 -13.97 -10.63
C LEU A 176 -1.50 -14.83 -10.52
N LYS A 177 -1.31 -16.16 -10.58
CA LYS A 177 -2.39 -17.12 -10.40
C LYS A 177 -2.74 -17.25 -8.91
N PRO A 178 -4.01 -17.52 -8.57
CA PRO A 178 -4.36 -17.97 -7.23
C PRO A 178 -3.50 -19.17 -6.81
N GLY A 179 -3.10 -19.23 -5.54
CA GLY A 179 -2.19 -20.26 -5.03
C GLY A 179 -0.71 -20.06 -5.37
N ALA A 180 -0.33 -19.01 -6.11
CA ALA A 180 1.07 -18.76 -6.44
C ALA A 180 1.93 -18.53 -5.20
N THR A 181 3.19 -18.95 -5.30
CA THR A 181 4.21 -18.77 -4.27
C THR A 181 5.14 -17.64 -4.67
N LEU A 182 5.33 -16.70 -3.76
CA LEU A 182 6.28 -15.60 -3.85
C LEU A 182 7.41 -15.79 -2.84
N ASN A 183 8.58 -15.24 -3.14
CA ASN A 183 9.72 -15.23 -2.23
C ASN A 183 10.07 -13.79 -1.89
N LEU A 184 10.04 -13.45 -0.61
CA LEU A 184 10.57 -12.19 -0.08
C LEU A 184 12.00 -12.44 0.41
N SER A 185 12.94 -11.58 0.03
CA SER A 185 14.27 -11.51 0.62
C SER A 185 14.50 -10.12 1.19
N VAL A 186 14.99 -10.04 2.43
CA VAL A 186 15.32 -8.77 3.09
C VAL A 186 16.80 -8.77 3.42
N LEU A 187 17.56 -7.89 2.76
CA LEU A 187 18.96 -7.63 3.08
C LEU A 187 19.03 -6.93 4.45
N PRO A 188 19.90 -7.34 5.38
CA PRO A 188 19.97 -6.71 6.69
C PRO A 188 20.41 -5.25 6.63
N LEU A 189 19.70 -4.38 7.36
CA LEU A 189 20.16 -3.02 7.63
C LEU A 189 21.25 -3.07 8.70
N ARG A 190 22.42 -2.55 8.37
CA ARG A 190 23.52 -2.41 9.34
C ARG A 190 23.35 -1.14 10.16
N ALA A 191 23.73 -1.19 11.44
CA ALA A 191 23.68 -0.03 12.33
C ALA A 191 24.63 1.10 11.87
N ASP A 192 25.72 0.73 11.21
CA ASP A 192 26.73 1.63 10.63
C ASP A 192 26.42 2.08 9.21
N ALA A 193 25.22 1.81 8.68
CA ALA A 193 24.84 2.20 7.34
C ALA A 193 24.88 3.74 7.18
N PRO A 194 25.66 4.28 6.22
CA PRO A 194 25.79 5.72 6.00
C PRO A 194 24.62 6.26 5.15
N ILE A 195 23.40 5.91 5.53
CA ILE A 195 22.16 6.31 4.85
C ILE A 195 21.26 7.09 5.80
N TYR A 196 20.52 8.05 5.26
CA TYR A 196 19.51 8.77 6.01
C TYR A 196 18.21 7.95 6.05
N ILE A 197 17.71 7.72 7.26
CA ILE A 197 16.36 7.26 7.53
C ILE A 197 15.78 8.25 8.54
N ASP A 198 14.55 8.69 8.30
CA ASP A 198 13.86 9.60 9.21
C ASP A 198 13.89 9.05 10.65
N ALA A 199 14.11 9.94 11.63
CA ALA A 199 14.26 9.55 13.02
C ALA A 199 13.03 8.78 13.57
N ALA A 200 11.83 9.08 13.08
CA ALA A 200 10.60 8.37 13.45
C ALA A 200 10.56 6.92 12.91
N HIS A 201 11.37 6.63 11.90
CA HIS A 201 11.37 5.37 11.16
C HIS A 201 12.65 4.55 11.34
N ARG A 202 13.72 5.15 11.89
CA ARG A 202 14.98 4.47 12.13
C ARG A 202 14.77 3.33 13.13
N PRO A 203 15.10 2.07 12.77
CA PRO A 203 14.87 0.95 13.65
C PRO A 203 15.79 1.03 14.87
N ARG A 204 15.30 0.50 15.99
CA ARG A 204 16.11 0.31 17.19
C ARG A 204 16.90 -0.98 17.03
N PHE A 205 18.19 -0.90 17.31
CA PHE A 205 19.07 -2.06 17.39
C PHE A 205 19.13 -2.49 18.86
N ALA A 206 18.91 -3.78 19.14
CA ALA A 206 19.11 -4.32 20.48
C ALA A 206 20.59 -4.20 20.89
N GLU A 207 20.87 -4.31 22.19
CA GLU A 207 22.25 -4.30 22.68
C GLU A 207 23.06 -5.43 22.03
N GLY A 208 24.22 -5.10 21.46
CA GLY A 208 25.05 -6.05 20.70
C GLY A 208 24.57 -6.36 19.27
N GLN A 209 23.42 -5.83 18.83
CA GLN A 209 22.90 -6.08 17.49
C GLN A 209 23.47 -5.08 16.47
N ALA A 210 24.40 -5.55 15.63
CA ALA A 210 25.01 -4.73 14.59
C ALA A 210 24.16 -4.57 13.31
N GLN A 211 23.11 -5.39 13.16
CA GLN A 211 22.25 -5.39 11.98
C GLN A 211 20.86 -5.99 12.26
N VAL A 212 19.87 -5.62 11.45
CA VAL A 212 18.50 -6.11 11.57
C VAL A 212 17.92 -6.49 10.21
N ALA A 213 17.22 -7.63 10.17
CA ALA A 213 16.37 -8.05 9.05
C ALA A 213 15.15 -8.76 9.63
N GLU A 214 13.96 -8.21 9.41
CA GLU A 214 12.72 -8.69 10.01
C GLU A 214 11.56 -8.51 9.03
N LEU A 215 10.63 -9.45 9.01
CA LEU A 215 9.30 -9.26 8.45
C LEU A 215 8.31 -9.18 9.62
N ARG A 216 7.81 -7.98 9.91
CA ARG A 216 6.85 -7.73 11.00
C ARG A 216 5.45 -8.15 10.61
N SER A 217 5.03 -7.85 9.38
CA SER A 217 3.75 -8.32 8.85
C SER A 217 3.76 -8.44 7.33
N ALA A 218 2.94 -9.35 6.81
CA ALA A 218 2.63 -9.47 5.40
C ALA A 218 1.13 -9.73 5.25
N ARG A 219 0.46 -8.93 4.42
CA ARG A 219 -1.02 -8.86 4.34
C ARG A 219 -1.49 -8.69 2.90
N LEU A 220 -2.72 -9.12 2.61
CA LEU A 220 -3.34 -8.95 1.30
C LEU A 220 -4.49 -7.98 1.43
N LEU A 221 -4.42 -6.82 0.78
CA LEU A 221 -5.40 -5.76 0.88
C LEU A 221 -6.21 -5.68 -0.42
N PRO A 222 -7.44 -6.23 -0.47
CA PRO A 222 -8.27 -6.11 -1.66
C PRO A 222 -8.70 -4.65 -1.84
N VAL A 223 -8.56 -4.13 -3.04
CA VAL A 223 -8.97 -2.79 -3.43
C VAL A 223 -10.16 -2.91 -4.36
N ARG A 224 -11.16 -2.06 -4.17
CA ARG A 224 -12.29 -1.95 -5.09
C ARG A 224 -12.47 -0.53 -5.56
N ARG A 225 -13.17 -0.41 -6.67
CA ARG A 225 -13.57 0.85 -7.27
C ARG A 225 -15.06 0.84 -7.57
N VAL A 226 -15.73 1.91 -7.19
CA VAL A 226 -17.14 2.15 -7.49
C VAL A 226 -17.26 3.41 -8.36
N ALA A 227 -18.23 3.42 -9.25
CA ALA A 227 -18.52 4.55 -10.12
C ALA A 227 -19.96 5.01 -9.90
N ILE A 228 -20.12 6.28 -9.55
CA ILE A 228 -21.38 6.91 -9.21
C ILE A 228 -21.79 7.81 -10.37
N THR A 229 -22.94 7.50 -10.95
CA THR A 229 -23.50 8.31 -12.05
C THR A 229 -24.40 9.40 -11.47
N PRO A 230 -24.22 10.68 -11.88
CA PRO A 230 -25.10 11.79 -11.52
C PRO A 230 -26.45 11.79 -12.26
#